data_AF-A0A7K4DWQ3-F1
#
_entry.id   AF-A0A7K4DWQ3-F1
#
_cell.length_a   1.000
_cell.length_b   1.000
_cell.length_c   1.000
_cell.angle_alpha   90.00
_cell.angle_beta   90.00
_cell.angle_gamma   90.00
#
_symmetry.space_group_name_H-M   'P 1'
#
loop_
_entity.id
_entity.type
_entity.pdbx_description
1 polymer ?
#
loop_
_entity_poly.entity_id
_entity_poly.type
_entity_poly.pdbx_seq_one_letter_code
_entity_poly.pdbx_strand_id
1 'polypeptide(L)' 'MTPLERKHLQKLDQLILGASPEQLKKIQEIDHQTQLEGVSFYDVYLDSSSIVNPSIKKSKESK' A
#
# COMPACT_ATOMS: atom_id res chain seq x y z
N MET A 1 3.56 -0.97 -16.04
CA MET A 1 4.34 -1.29 -14.83
C MET A 1 5.81 -1.00 -15.06
N THR A 2 6.29 0.01 -14.36
CA THR A 2 7.70 0.36 -14.24
C THR A 2 8.46 -0.71 -13.43
N PRO A 3 9.78 -0.81 -13.56
CA PRO A 3 10.60 -1.71 -12.75
C PRO A 3 10.45 -1.49 -11.23
N LEU A 4 10.19 -0.25 -10.81
CA LEU A 4 9.98 0.11 -9.41
C LEU A 4 8.67 -0.45 -8.86
N GLU A 5 7.57 -0.28 -9.60
CA GLU A 5 6.27 -0.87 -9.24
C GLU A 5 6.34 -2.39 -9.15
N ARG A 6 7.04 -3.04 -10.10
CA ARG A 6 7.25 -4.50 -10.03
C ARG A 6 8.00 -4.92 -8.77
N LYS A 7 9.01 -4.14 -8.35
CA LYS A 7 9.77 -4.43 -7.13
C LYS A 7 8.92 -4.25 -5.86
N HIS A 8 8.03 -3.26 -5.84
CA HIS A 8 7.09 -3.06 -4.72
C HIS A 8 6.07 -4.19 -4.64
N LEU A 9 5.51 -4.62 -5.77
CA LEU A 9 4.62 -5.79 -5.82
C LEU A 9 5.30 -7.06 -5.36
N GLN A 10 6.55 -7.30 -5.81
CA GLN A 10 7.33 -8.45 -5.35
C GLN A 10 7.59 -8.41 -3.84
N LYS A 11 7.86 -7.25 -3.25
CA LYS A 11 8.03 -7.11 -1.79
C LYS A 11 6.74 -7.39 -1.03
N LEU A 12 5.62 -6.87 -1.52
CA LEU A 12 4.31 -7.11 -0.93
C LEU A 12 3.94 -8.60 -1.01
N ASP A 13 4.19 -9.23 -2.15
CA ASP A 13 3.96 -10.67 -2.35
C ASP A 13 4.79 -11.52 -1.36
N GLN A 14 6.07 -11.21 -1.20
CA GLN A 14 6.93 -11.87 -0.21
C GLN A 14 6.48 -11.63 1.23
N LEU A 15 5.99 -10.43 1.53
CA LEU A 15 5.47 -10.09 2.86
C LEU A 15 4.21 -10.90 3.17
N ILE A 16 3.30 -11.08 2.21
CA ILE A 16 2.11 -11.93 2.36
C ILE A 16 2.51 -13.40 2.49
N LEU A 17 3.43 -13.88 1.63
CA LEU A 17 3.86 -15.28 1.62
C LEU A 17 4.57 -15.70 2.92
N GLY A 18 5.33 -14.78 3.54
CA GLY A 18 6.05 -15.00 4.79
C GLY A 18 5.34 -14.53 6.06
N ALA A 19 4.16 -13.91 5.94
CA ALA A 19 3.44 -13.36 7.08
C ALA A 19 2.84 -14.46 7.96
N SER A 20 2.85 -14.24 9.28
CA SER A 20 2.09 -15.08 10.20
C SER A 20 0.59 -14.86 10.02
N PRO A 21 -0.28 -15.81 10.46
CA PRO A 21 -1.73 -15.65 10.37
C PRO A 21 -2.26 -14.37 11.02
N GLU A 22 -1.63 -13.91 12.10
CA GLU A 22 -1.97 -12.66 12.77
C GLU A 22 -1.63 -11.43 11.92
N GLN A 23 -0.50 -11.46 11.21
CA GLN A 23 -0.11 -10.40 10.28
C GLN A 23 -1.01 -10.38 9.05
N LEU A 24 -1.35 -11.54 8.50
CA LEU A 24 -2.32 -11.66 7.40
C LEU A 24 -3.68 -11.10 7.79
N LYS A 25 -4.13 -11.35 9.02
CA LYS A 25 -5.39 -10.81 9.54
C LYS A 25 -5.37 -9.28 9.62
N LYS A 26 -4.25 -8.68 10.03
CA LYS A 26 -4.09 -7.21 10.01
C LYS A 26 -4.08 -6.66 8.58
N ILE A 27 -3.41 -7.33 7.65
CA ILE A 27 -3.39 -6.93 6.23
C ILE A 27 -4.82 -6.96 5.67
N GLN A 28 -5.60 -8.00 5.97
CA GLN A 28 -7.00 -8.10 5.57
C GLN A 28 -7.87 -7.01 6.19
N GLU A 29 -7.65 -6.68 7.47
CA GLU A 29 -8.40 -5.60 8.13
C GLU A 29 -8.13 -4.24 7.48
N ILE A 30 -6.86 -3.96 7.17
CA ILE A 30 -6.46 -2.73 6.47
C ILE A 30 -7.05 -2.73 5.06
N ASP A 31 -6.95 -3.84 4.31
CA ASP A 31 -7.53 -3.94 2.95
C ASP A 31 -9.04 -3.63 2.97
N HIS A 32 -9.78 -4.23 3.90
CA HIS A 32 -11.20 -3.98 4.06
C HIS A 32 -11.52 -2.52 4.40
N GLN A 33 -10.76 -1.89 5.30
CA GLN A 33 -10.92 -0.47 5.61
C GLN A 33 -10.63 0.42 4.40
N THR A 34 -9.55 0.14 3.66
CA THR A 34 -9.18 0.91 2.47
C THR A 34 -10.21 0.80 1.35
N GLN A 35 -10.79 -0.39 1.14
CA GLN A 35 -11.86 -0.59 0.17
C GLN A 35 -13.12 0.21 0.52
N LEU A 36 -13.45 0.35 1.81
CA LEU A 36 -14.56 1.20 2.26
C LEU A 36 -14.28 2.69 2.03
N GLU A 37 -13.02 3.11 2.12
CA GLU A 37 -12.58 4.47 1.79
C GLU A 37 -12.43 4.72 0.28
N GLY A 38 -12.62 3.68 -0.54
CA GLY A 38 -12.48 3.75 -2.00
C GLY A 38 -11.03 3.85 -2.48
N VAL A 39 -10.07 3.48 -1.63
CA VAL A 39 -8.63 3.47 -1.96
C VAL A 39 -8.11 2.03 -1.97
N SER A 40 -7.14 1.73 -2.83
CA SER A 40 -6.54 0.39 -2.86
C SER A 40 -5.56 0.23 -1.71
N PHE A 41 -5.51 -0.96 -1.10
CA PHE A 41 -4.45 -1.33 -0.16
C PHE A 41 -3.06 -1.10 -0.76
N TYR A 42 -2.89 -1.34 -2.07
CA TYR A 42 -1.62 -1.11 -2.76
C TYR A 42 -1.23 0.38 -2.77
N ASP A 43 -2.18 1.28 -2.97
CA ASP A 43 -1.94 2.72 -2.88
C ASP A 43 -1.54 3.11 -1.46
N VAL A 44 -2.19 2.56 -0.43
CA VAL A 44 -1.82 2.82 0.97
C VAL A 44 -0.46 2.23 1.33
N TYR A 45 -0.11 1.05 0.81
CA TYR A 45 1.21 0.44 0.99
C TYR A 45 2.31 1.27 0.31
N LEU A 46 2.05 1.76 -0.90
CA LEU A 46 2.94 2.66 -1.63
C LEU A 46 3.02 4.05 -0.99
N ASP A 47 1.93 4.61 -0.49
CA ASP A 47 1.89 5.92 0.16
C ASP A 47 2.55 5.85 1.55
N SER A 48 2.43 4.72 2.24
CA SER A 48 3.20 4.42 3.45
C SER A 48 4.71 4.36 3.17
N SER A 49 5.11 3.96 1.96
CA SER A 49 6.51 4.09 1.51
C SER A 49 6.92 5.53 1.17
N SER A 50 5.96 6.45 1.10
CA SER A 50 6.18 7.90 1.05
C SER A 50 6.31 8.51 2.45
N ILE A 51 5.97 7.80 3.54
CA ILE A 51 6.32 8.23 4.92
C ILE A 51 7.84 8.16 5.16
N VAL A 52 8.58 7.39 4.35
CA VAL A 52 10.06 7.44 4.32
C VAL A 52 10.62 8.46 3.31
N ASN A 53 9.78 9.28 2.65
CA ASN A 53 10.22 10.44 1.89
C ASN A 53 9.14 11.54 1.87
N PRO A 54 9.21 12.57 2.73
CA PRO A 54 8.11 13.51 3.03
C PRO A 54 7.80 14.52 1.90
N SER A 55 7.91 14.13 0.64
CA SER A 55 7.57 14.95 -0.53
C SER A 55 6.28 14.49 -1.21
N ILE A 56 5.21 14.25 -0.45
CA ILE A 56 3.87 14.26 -1.02
C ILE A 56 3.48 15.72 -1.22
N LYS A 57 3.73 16.25 -2.42
CA LYS A 57 3.02 17.44 -2.87
C LYS A 57 1.53 17.06 -2.94
N LYS A 58 0.75 17.63 -2.03
CA LYS A 58 -0.69 17.80 -2.22
C LYS A 58 -0.91 18.51 -3.56
N SER A 59 -1.23 17.77 -4.62
CA SER A 59 -2.00 18.34 -5.71
C SER A 59 -3.46 18.11 -5.38
N LYS A 60 -4.02 19.06 -4.61
CA LYS A 60 -5.44 19.35 -4.71
C LYS A 60 -5.66 19.87 -6.13
N GLU A 61 -6.14 19.04 -7.04
CA GLU A 61 -6.70 19.55 -8.28
C GLU A 61 -8.17 19.86 -8.02
N SER A 62 -8.42 21.10 -7.62
CA SER A 62 -9.72 21.72 -7.82
C SER A 62 -9.85 22.04 -9.29
N LYS A 63 -10.81 21.42 -9.99
CA LYS A 63 -11.55 22.08 -11.06
C LYS A 63 -12.91 21.44 -11.28
#